data_AF-A0A7C9DAK2-F1
#
_entry.id   AF-A0A7C9DAK2-F1
#
_cell.length_a   1.000
_cell.length_b   1.000
_cell.length_c   1.000
_cell.angle_alpha   90.00
_cell.angle_beta   90.00
_cell.angle_gamma   90.00
#
_symmetry.space_group_name_H-M   'P 1'
#
loop_
_entity.id
_entity.type
_entity.pdbx_description
1 polymer ?
#
loop_
_entity_poly.entity_id
_entity_poly.type
_entity_poly.pdbx_seq_one_letter_code
_entity_poly.pdbx_strand_id
1 'polypeptide(L)'
;TPEGPERLKSTSFDVDESAICGRNSEKTTLVEKLCEISTEKRGVEVISIVGMGGVGKTTLAQMAFNHDLVSFHFQRRIWVCVSDPFDPVNLARAIMESLAGTAPDSMEFQILLEYISRSIRGE
;
A
#
# COMPACT_ATOMS: atom_id res chain seq x y z
N THR A 1 -15.71 -16.48 20.46
CA THR A 1 -15.45 -15.14 21.04
C THR A 1 -16.52 -14.23 20.50
N PRO A 2 -17.15 -13.32 21.29
CA PRO A 2 -18.09 -12.38 20.71
C PRO A 2 -17.33 -11.56 19.66
N GLU A 3 -17.88 -11.44 18.46
CA GLU A 3 -17.28 -10.63 17.40
C GLU A 3 -17.11 -9.20 17.93
N GLY A 4 -15.87 -8.73 17.93
CA GLY A 4 -15.55 -7.37 18.32
C GLY A 4 -16.25 -6.37 17.40
N PRO A 5 -16.37 -5.10 17.80
CA PRO A 5 -17.04 -4.09 16.98
C PRO A 5 -16.40 -4.05 15.58
N GLU A 6 -17.24 -4.07 14.55
CA GLU A 6 -16.84 -3.97 13.16
C GLU A 6 -15.93 -2.74 12.98
N ARG A 7 -14.68 -2.96 12.57
CA ARG A 7 -13.76 -1.86 12.28
C ARG A 7 -14.34 -1.07 11.10
N LEU A 8 -14.70 0.19 11.34
CA LEU A 8 -15.03 1.13 10.28
C LEU A 8 -13.88 1.13 9.25
N LYS A 9 -14.20 0.71 8.02
CA LYS A 9 -13.27 0.74 6.90
C LYS A 9 -13.16 2.20 6.45
N SER A 10 -12.03 2.86 6.74
CA SER A 10 -11.70 4.12 6.10
C SER A 10 -11.37 3.86 4.64
N THR A 11 -12.25 4.29 3.74
CA THR A 11 -12.10 4.19 2.28
C THR A 11 -11.48 5.45 1.67
N SER A 12 -11.15 6.47 2.48
CA SER A 12 -10.54 7.70 1.98
C SER A 12 -9.14 7.40 1.46
N PHE A 13 -8.97 7.50 0.15
CA PHE A 13 -7.69 7.37 -0.53
C PHE A 13 -6.87 8.67 -0.43
N ASP A 14 -7.57 9.80 -0.40
CA ASP A 14 -6.99 11.13 -0.28
C ASP A 14 -6.98 11.60 1.16
N VAL A 15 -5.82 12.12 1.57
CA VAL A 15 -5.58 12.71 2.87
C VAL A 15 -5.40 14.20 2.66
N ASP A 16 -6.21 15.02 3.34
CA ASP A 16 -6.01 16.46 3.39
C ASP A 16 -4.79 16.76 4.27
N GLU A 17 -3.62 16.90 3.64
CA GLU A 17 -2.37 17.22 4.34
C GLU A 17 -2.43 18.57 5.08
N SER A 18 -3.28 19.51 4.65
CA SER A 18 -3.40 20.82 5.30
C SER A 18 -4.00 20.73 6.71
N ALA A 19 -4.78 19.68 6.97
CA ALA A 19 -5.39 19.40 8.26
C ALA A 19 -4.45 18.62 9.22
N ILE A 20 -3.23 18.25 8.79
CA ILE A 20 -2.31 17.42 9.56
C ILE A 20 -1.17 18.25 10.13
N CYS A 21 -0.96 18.13 11.44
CA CYS A 21 0.14 18.78 12.14
C CYS A 21 1.14 17.76 12.71
N GLY A 22 2.41 18.14 12.78
CA GLY A 22 3.43 17.43 13.55
C GLY A 22 3.98 16.12 12.96
N ARG A 23 3.68 15.78 11.70
CA ARG A 23 4.12 14.53 11.05
C ARG A 23 5.18 14.71 9.96
N ASN A 24 5.68 15.93 9.79
CA ASN A 24 6.59 16.25 8.69
C ASN A 24 7.91 15.47 8.80
N SER A 25 8.47 15.32 10.00
CA SER A 25 9.69 14.55 10.23
C SER A 25 9.55 13.09 9.80
N GLU A 26 8.48 12.42 10.25
CA GLU A 26 8.25 11.01 9.93
C GLU A 26 7.92 10.81 8.45
N LYS A 27 7.19 11.77 7.84
CA LYS A 27 6.94 11.77 6.39
C LYS A 27 8.26 11.86 5.63
N THR A 28 9.12 12.82 5.96
CA THR A 28 10.42 13.01 5.30
C THR A 28 11.28 11.75 5.41
N THR A 29 11.44 11.18 6.61
CA THR A 29 12.20 9.94 6.80
C THR A 29 11.63 8.77 6.02
N LEU A 30 10.29 8.66 5.91
CA LEU A 30 9.65 7.59 5.15
C LEU A 30 9.87 7.76 3.64
N VAL A 31 9.75 8.99 3.13
CA VAL A 31 10.02 9.32 1.72
C VAL A 31 11.48 9.08 1.35
N GLU A 32 12.42 9.49 2.20
CA GLU A 32 13.86 9.23 2.02
C GLU A 32 14.12 7.72 1.94
N LYS A 33 13.61 6.93 2.89
CA LYS A 33 13.76 5.47 2.86
C LYS A 33 13.16 4.83 1.62
N LEU A 34 12.07 5.36 1.09
CA LEU A 34 11.44 4.85 -0.14
C LEU A 34 12.25 5.20 -1.39
N CYS A 35 12.86 6.39 -1.45
CA CYS A 35 13.60 6.87 -2.62
C CYS A 35 15.10 6.55 -2.59
N GLU A 36 15.69 6.25 -1.44
CA GLU A 36 17.08 5.79 -1.27
C GLU A 36 17.30 4.36 -1.79
N ILE A 37 16.24 3.65 -2.16
CA ILE A 37 16.28 2.23 -2.53
C ILE A 37 17.09 1.98 -3.84
N SER A 38 17.41 3.03 -4.61
CA SER A 38 18.19 2.87 -5.85
C SER A 38 19.71 2.96 -5.62
N THR A 39 20.39 1.81 -5.66
CA THR A 39 21.51 1.51 -6.60
C THR A 39 22.22 0.18 -6.31
N GLU A 40 22.18 -0.35 -5.08
CA GLU A 40 22.97 -1.56 -4.73
C GLU A 40 22.22 -2.68 -3.99
N LYS A 41 20.96 -2.48 -3.58
CA LYS A 41 20.20 -3.50 -2.83
C LYS A 41 19.55 -4.51 -3.78
N ARG A 42 20.01 -5.77 -3.75
CA ARG A 42 19.38 -6.89 -4.44
C ARG A 42 18.24 -7.45 -3.58
N GLY A 43 16.99 -7.06 -3.81
CA GLY A 43 15.83 -7.70 -3.19
C GLY A 43 14.62 -6.79 -2.98
N VAL A 44 13.56 -7.35 -2.41
CA VAL A 44 12.35 -6.61 -1.98
C VAL A 44 12.63 -5.99 -0.61
N GLU A 45 12.48 -4.68 -0.50
CA GLU A 45 12.60 -3.95 0.76
C GLU A 45 11.22 -3.75 1.40
N VAL A 46 11.12 -3.97 2.72
CA VAL A 46 9.88 -3.85 3.48
C VAL A 46 10.05 -2.81 4.57
N ILE A 47 9.19 -1.79 4.56
CA ILE A 47 9.14 -0.76 5.60
C ILE A 47 7.86 -0.96 6.42
N SER A 48 8.00 -1.24 7.71
CA SER A 48 6.87 -1.41 8.62
C SER A 48 6.61 -0.15 9.42
N ILE A 49 5.34 0.29 9.48
CA ILE A 49 4.88 1.38 10.37
C ILE A 49 4.10 0.75 11.52
N VAL A 50 4.64 0.85 12.74
CA VAL A 50 4.11 0.20 13.94
C VAL A 50 3.71 1.24 14.98
N GLY A 51 2.68 0.96 15.77
CA GLY A 51 2.18 1.87 16.81
C GLY A 51 0.75 1.53 17.23
N MET A 52 0.27 2.19 18.27
CA MET A 52 -1.07 1.97 18.85
C MET A 52 -2.21 2.24 17.86
N GLY A 53 -3.40 1.71 18.15
CA GLY A 53 -4.63 2.05 17.40
C GLY A 53 -4.91 3.56 17.47
N GLY A 54 -5.45 4.14 16.39
CA GLY A 54 -5.81 5.56 16.33
C GLY A 54 -4.65 6.55 16.17
N VAL A 55 -3.38 6.10 16.24
CA VAL A 55 -2.20 7.00 16.15
C VAL A 55 -1.92 7.53 14.73
N GLY A 56 -2.80 7.30 13.74
CA GLY A 56 -2.61 7.86 12.38
C GLY A 56 -1.55 7.16 11.51
N LYS A 57 -1.29 5.86 11.71
CA LYS A 57 -0.33 5.09 10.89
C LYS A 57 -0.69 5.10 9.40
N THR A 58 -1.96 4.83 9.09
CA THR A 58 -2.48 4.84 7.72
C THR A 58 -2.36 6.24 7.11
N THR A 59 -2.64 7.28 7.89
CA THR A 59 -2.45 8.68 7.47
C THR A 59 -0.99 8.96 7.08
N LEU A 60 -0.03 8.59 7.92
CA LEU A 60 1.40 8.77 7.62
C LEU A 60 1.82 8.02 6.34
N ALA A 61 1.35 6.78 6.17
CA ALA A 61 1.62 6.00 4.98
C ALA A 61 1.04 6.65 3.71
N GLN A 62 -0.19 7.20 3.78
CA GLN A 62 -0.81 7.90 2.66
C GLN A 62 -0.10 9.21 2.31
N MET A 63 0.36 9.98 3.31
CA MET A 63 1.16 11.20 3.07
C MET A 63 2.46 10.89 2.31
N ALA A 64 3.14 9.79 2.65
CA ALA A 64 4.34 9.38 1.91
C ALA A 64 4.01 8.77 0.54
N PHE A 65 2.97 7.92 0.47
CA PHE A 65 2.53 7.29 -0.78
C PHE A 65 2.17 8.34 -1.85
N ASN A 66 1.48 9.42 -1.46
CA ASN A 66 1.05 10.50 -2.34
C ASN A 66 2.11 11.59 -2.56
N HIS A 67 3.27 11.50 -1.90
CA HIS A 67 4.32 12.49 -2.02
C HIS A 67 4.92 12.54 -3.44
N ASP A 68 5.20 13.75 -3.95
CA ASP A 68 5.69 13.96 -5.32
C ASP A 68 6.99 13.20 -5.63
N LEU A 69 7.93 13.16 -4.69
CA LEU A 69 9.17 12.39 -4.88
C LEU A 69 8.92 10.89 -5.00
N VAL A 70 7.96 10.34 -4.26
CA VAL A 70 7.59 8.92 -4.32
C VAL A 70 6.83 8.64 -5.61
N SER A 71 5.94 9.55 -6.04
CA SER A 71 5.22 9.42 -7.31
C SER A 71 6.16 9.50 -8.52
N PHE A 72 7.21 10.31 -8.43
CA PHE A 72 8.25 10.40 -9.47
C PHE A 72 9.17 9.17 -9.48
N HIS A 73 9.55 8.66 -8.30
CA HIS A 73 10.47 7.52 -8.19
C HIS A 73 9.81 6.19 -8.58
N PHE A 74 8.53 6.00 -8.24
CA PHE A 74 7.79 4.76 -8.50
C PHE A 74 6.74 4.95 -9.61
N GLN A 75 7.02 4.38 -10.79
CA GLN A 75 6.10 4.42 -11.93
C GLN A 75 4.73 3.79 -11.61
N ARG A 76 4.73 2.73 -10.80
CA ARG A 76 3.53 2.04 -10.34
C ARG A 76 3.49 2.05 -8.82
N ARG A 77 2.35 2.47 -8.27
CA ARG A 77 2.08 2.52 -6.83
C ARG A 77 0.71 1.90 -6.60
N ILE A 78 0.62 0.96 -5.67
CA ILE A 78 -0.59 0.19 -5.38
C ILE A 78 -0.93 0.36 -3.91
N TRP A 79 -2.19 0.61 -3.62
CA TRP A 79 -2.70 0.70 -2.27
C TRP A 79 -3.87 -0.27 -2.10
N VAL A 80 -3.71 -1.26 -1.24
CA VAL A 80 -4.74 -2.27 -0.98
C VAL A 80 -4.95 -2.44 0.51
N CYS A 81 -6.20 -2.64 0.89
CA CYS A 81 -6.57 -3.02 2.25
C CYS A 81 -6.68 -4.53 2.33
N VAL A 82 -6.10 -5.14 3.37
CA VAL A 82 -6.24 -6.57 3.63
C VAL A 82 -7.52 -6.77 4.43
N SER A 83 -8.37 -7.70 3.97
CA SER A 83 -9.60 -8.06 4.66
C SER A 83 -9.33 -8.80 5.97
N ASP A 84 -10.28 -8.71 6.90
CA ASP A 84 -10.40 -9.59 8.08
C ASP A 84 -11.81 -10.20 8.04
N PRO A 85 -11.96 -11.53 7.85
CA PRO A 85 -10.89 -12.54 7.78
C PRO A 85 -9.97 -12.37 6.55
N PHE A 86 -8.73 -12.84 6.71
CA PHE A 86 -7.73 -12.82 5.65
C PHE A 86 -8.16 -13.69 4.47
N ASP A 87 -8.22 -13.10 3.28
CA ASP A 87 -8.50 -13.79 2.03
C ASP A 87 -7.42 -13.44 0.99
N PRO A 88 -6.50 -14.37 0.69
CA PRO A 88 -5.41 -14.13 -0.25
C PRO A 88 -5.90 -13.96 -1.70
N VAL A 89 -7.02 -14.62 -2.06
CA VAL A 89 -7.55 -14.56 -3.44
C VAL A 89 -8.15 -13.19 -3.69
N ASN A 90 -8.96 -12.69 -2.75
CA ASN A 90 -9.53 -11.35 -2.83
C ASN A 90 -8.45 -10.26 -2.77
N LEU A 91 -7.41 -10.45 -1.96
CA LEU A 91 -6.27 -9.52 -1.93
C LEU A 91 -5.52 -9.49 -3.28
N ALA A 92 -5.21 -10.65 -3.86
CA ALA A 92 -4.54 -10.71 -5.16
C ALA A 92 -5.40 -10.08 -6.26
N ARG A 93 -6.72 -10.30 -6.22
CA ARG A 93 -7.66 -9.65 -7.15
C ARG A 93 -7.62 -8.13 -7.03
N ALA A 94 -7.68 -7.59 -5.80
CA ALA A 94 -7.58 -6.15 -5.58
C ALA A 94 -6.25 -5.55 -6.07
N ILE A 95 -5.13 -6.27 -5.91
CA ILE A 95 -3.82 -5.85 -6.46
C ILE A 95 -3.86 -5.86 -7.99
N MET A 96 -4.43 -6.90 -8.61
CA MET A 96 -4.57 -6.98 -10.07
C MET A 96 -5.45 -5.85 -10.61
N GLU A 97 -6.59 -5.56 -9.97
CA GLU A 97 -7.46 -4.44 -10.35
C GLU A 97 -6.71 -3.10 -10.32
N SER A 98 -5.89 -2.88 -9.28
CA SER A 98 -5.05 -1.67 -9.20
C SER A 98 -3.97 -1.60 -10.28
N LEU A 99 -3.55 -2.74 -10.85
CA LEU A 99 -2.50 -2.82 -11.88
C LEU A 99 -3.07 -2.73 -13.31
N ALA A 100 -4.18 -3.42 -13.56
CA ALA A 100 -4.75 -3.65 -14.89
C ALA A 100 -6.10 -2.95 -15.11
N GLY A 101 -6.67 -2.34 -14.08
CA GLY A 101 -8.01 -1.75 -14.09
C GLY A 101 -9.16 -2.76 -14.04
N THR A 102 -8.86 -4.07 -14.14
CA THR A 102 -9.84 -5.16 -14.08
C THR A 102 -9.18 -6.43 -13.53
N ALA A 103 -9.97 -7.29 -12.90
CA ALA A 103 -9.56 -8.66 -12.58
C ALA A 103 -10.79 -9.59 -12.68
N PRO A 104 -10.85 -10.51 -13.66
CA PRO A 104 -11.99 -11.40 -13.80
C PRO A 104 -12.19 -12.28 -12.56
N ASP A 105 -13.42 -12.38 -12.07
CA ASP A 105 -13.75 -13.20 -10.89
C ASP A 105 -13.38 -14.68 -11.07
N SER A 106 -13.45 -15.17 -12.32
CA SER A 106 -13.14 -16.54 -12.71
C SER A 106 -11.64 -16.83 -12.86
N MET A 107 -10.76 -15.85 -12.69
CA MET A 107 -9.32 -16.06 -12.87
C MET A 107 -8.74 -16.84 -11.69
N GLU A 108 -7.99 -17.90 -12.00
CA GLU A 108 -7.34 -18.71 -10.97
C GLU A 108 -6.29 -17.91 -10.20
N PHE A 109 -6.17 -18.20 -8.90
CA PHE A 109 -5.24 -17.52 -8.01
C PHE A 109 -3.78 -17.53 -8.52
N GLN A 110 -3.35 -18.65 -9.12
CA GLN A 110 -1.99 -18.76 -9.66
C GLN A 110 -1.75 -17.78 -10.82
N ILE A 111 -2.75 -17.57 -11.67
CA ILE A 111 -2.68 -16.63 -12.80
C ILE A 111 -2.63 -15.19 -12.27
N LEU A 112 -3.39 -14.88 -11.22
CA LEU A 112 -3.30 -13.58 -10.53
C LEU A 112 -1.87 -13.33 -10.04
N LEU A 113 -1.27 -14.30 -9.34
CA LEU A 113 0.09 -14.17 -8.80
C LEU A 113 1.15 -14.02 -9.90
N GLU A 114 1.05 -14.79 -10.98
CA GLU A 114 1.97 -14.71 -12.10
C GLU A 114 1.92 -13.31 -12.75
N TYR A 115 0.71 -12.81 -13.00
CA TYR A 115 0.50 -11.48 -13.57
C TYR A 115 1.06 -10.37 -12.66
N ILE A 116 0.77 -10.44 -11.36
CA ILE A 116 1.25 -9.46 -10.37
C ILE A 116 2.79 -9.48 -10.34
N SER A 117 3.41 -10.65 -10.30
CA SER A 117 4.88 -10.81 -10.28
C SER A 117 5.53 -10.17 -11.51
N ARG A 118 5.02 -10.45 -12.72
CA ARG A 118 5.51 -9.85 -13.96
C ARG A 118 5.37 -8.33 -13.95
N SER A 119 4.20 -7.84 -13.56
CA SER A 119 3.87 -6.42 -13.49
C SER A 119 4.77 -5.63 -12.53
N ILE A 120 5.14 -6.22 -11.39
CA ILE A 120 6.03 -5.57 -10.39
C ILE A 120 7.50 -5.60 -10.86
N ARG A 121 7.91 -6.61 -11.63
CA ARG A 121 9.25 -6.68 -12.23
C ARG A 121 9.45 -5.73 -13.42
N GLY A 122 8.35 -5.23 -13.99
CA GLY A 122 8.39 -4.38 -15.19
C GLY A 122 8.49 -5.18 -16.50
N GLU A 123 8.01 -6.43 -16.51
CA GLU A 123 7.97 -7.37 -17.66
C GLU A 123 6.60 -7.50 -18.32
#